data_AF-T0SNV2-F1
#
_entry.id   AF-T0SNV2-F1
#
_cell.length_a   1.000
_cell.length_b   1.000
_cell.length_c   1.000
_cell.angle_alpha   90.00
_cell.angle_beta   90.00
_cell.angle_gamma   90.00
#
_symmetry.space_group_name_H-M   'P 1'
#
loop_
_entity.id
_entity.type
_entity.pdbx_description
1 polymer ?
#
loop_
_entity_poly.entity_id
_entity_poly.type
_entity_poly.pdbx_seq_one_letter_code
_entity_poly.pdbx_strand_id
1 'polypeptide(L)'
;MRSKVESIKSFTNRKLKVHSLGVGIGQTFLQGDFKDHGEDKITADLFYNYSASHSFDFLANFHYSTHEYRKKKVTATGLALGIKAKMFNFDNFSPFATGGLGFYSPK
;
A
#
# COMPACT_ATOMS: atom_id res chain seq x y z
N MET A 1 -15.34 -26.74 25.61
CA MET A 1 -15.93 -25.64 24.79
C MET A 1 -15.29 -24.28 25.08
N ARG A 2 -15.08 -23.87 26.35
CA ARG A 2 -14.39 -22.59 26.70
C ARG A 2 -12.94 -22.46 26.19
N SER A 3 -12.11 -23.50 26.26
CA SER A 3 -10.70 -23.40 25.81
C SER A 3 -10.55 -23.21 24.30
N LYS A 4 -11.49 -23.74 23.49
CA LYS A 4 -11.48 -23.55 22.03
C LYS A 4 -11.85 -22.11 21.65
N VAL A 5 -12.74 -21.48 22.44
CA VAL A 5 -13.09 -20.05 22.28
C VAL A 5 -11.91 -19.15 22.68
N GLU A 6 -11.16 -19.51 23.72
CA GLU A 6 -9.96 -18.77 24.12
C GLU A 6 -8.80 -18.93 23.13
N SER A 7 -8.61 -20.12 22.56
CA SER A 7 -7.61 -20.31 21.50
C SER A 7 -7.95 -19.48 20.25
N ILE A 8 -9.23 -19.40 19.86
CA ILE A 8 -9.67 -18.55 18.74
C ILE A 8 -9.44 -17.07 19.05
N LYS A 9 -9.71 -16.62 20.28
CA LYS A 9 -9.42 -15.23 20.70
C LYS A 9 -7.94 -14.88 20.63
N SER A 10 -7.07 -15.82 21.00
CA SER A 10 -5.60 -15.66 20.95
C SER A 10 -5.08 -15.37 19.54
N PHE A 11 -5.65 -16.01 18.50
CA PHE A 11 -5.29 -15.72 17.10
C PHE A 11 -5.74 -14.33 16.60
N THR A 12 -6.64 -13.66 17.33
CA THR A 12 -7.28 -12.39 16.91
C THR A 12 -6.95 -11.20 17.80
N ASN A 13 -5.95 -11.29 18.68
CA ASN A 13 -5.66 -10.25 19.70
C ASN A 13 -4.97 -8.98 19.15
N ARG A 14 -5.38 -8.53 17.95
CA ARG A 14 -4.90 -7.28 17.33
C ARG A 14 -5.77 -6.12 17.79
N LYS A 15 -5.14 -5.03 18.23
CA LYS A 15 -5.83 -3.80 18.61
C LYS A 15 -6.48 -3.16 17.37
N LEU A 16 -7.80 -2.94 17.45
CA LEU A 16 -8.56 -2.22 16.42
C LEU A 16 -8.43 -0.70 16.62
N LYS A 17 -8.82 0.06 15.58
CA LYS A 17 -8.74 1.53 15.56
C LYS A 17 -7.30 2.05 15.72
N VAL A 18 -6.35 1.31 15.16
CA VAL A 18 -4.92 1.66 15.20
C VAL A 18 -4.57 2.43 13.94
N HIS A 19 -3.85 3.52 14.11
CA HIS A 19 -3.26 4.31 13.04
C HIS A 19 -1.79 3.95 12.90
N SER A 20 -1.29 3.91 11.66
CA SER A 20 0.11 3.63 11.38
C SER A 20 0.60 4.48 10.22
N LEU A 21 1.84 4.92 10.31
CA LEU A 21 2.56 5.60 9.24
C LEU A 21 3.74 4.75 8.81
N GLY A 22 4.02 4.75 7.51
CA GLY A 22 5.15 4.02 6.94
C GLY A 22 5.77 4.80 5.79
N VAL A 23 7.05 4.58 5.56
CA VAL A 23 7.75 5.07 4.38
C VAL A 23 8.23 3.88 3.55
N GLY A 24 8.28 4.05 2.24
CA GLY A 24 8.70 3.02 1.31
C GLY A 24 9.62 3.55 0.23
N ILE A 25 10.43 2.66 -0.30
CA ILE A 25 11.17 2.85 -1.54
C ILE A 25 10.79 1.69 -2.45
N GLY A 26 10.27 1.99 -3.62
CA GLY A 26 9.83 1.02 -4.61
C GLY A 26 10.33 1.37 -6.00
N GLN A 27 9.80 0.66 -6.99
CA GLN A 27 10.05 0.91 -8.41
C GLN A 27 8.70 1.05 -9.10
N THR A 28 8.54 2.12 -9.88
CA THR A 28 7.38 2.28 -10.76
C THR A 28 7.76 1.77 -12.14
N PHE A 29 7.00 0.81 -12.64
CA PHE A 29 7.12 0.28 -14.00
C PHE A 29 6.11 0.99 -14.90
N LEU A 30 6.58 1.52 -16.03
CA LEU A 30 5.72 2.11 -17.03
C LEU A 30 5.22 1.01 -17.98
N GLN A 31 3.91 1.02 -18.26
CA GLN A 31 3.25 0.00 -19.09
C GLN A 31 2.45 0.65 -20.23
N GLY A 32 2.20 -0.12 -21.30
CA GLY A 32 1.54 0.37 -22.51
C GLY A 32 2.43 1.33 -23.29
N ASP A 33 1.84 2.40 -23.83
CA ASP A 33 2.54 3.39 -24.67
C ASP A 33 3.69 4.11 -23.93
N PHE A 34 3.68 4.05 -22.60
CA PHE A 34 4.73 4.63 -21.74
C PHE A 34 5.94 3.71 -21.57
N LYS A 35 5.83 2.40 -21.85
CA LYS A 35 6.92 1.43 -21.69
C LYS A 35 8.11 1.75 -22.60
N ASP A 36 7.84 2.16 -23.83
CA ASP A 36 8.89 2.43 -24.83
C ASP A 36 9.51 3.82 -24.67
N HIS A 37 9.00 4.64 -23.74
CA HIS A 37 9.36 6.04 -23.64
C HIS A 37 9.74 6.55 -22.25
N GLY A 38 9.66 5.72 -21.21
CA GLY A 38 10.14 6.09 -19.89
C GLY A 38 10.90 4.95 -19.23
N GLU A 39 12.03 5.30 -18.62
CA GLU A 39 12.83 4.37 -17.85
C GLU A 39 12.14 4.00 -16.54
N ASP A 40 12.30 2.76 -16.07
CA ASP A 40 11.83 2.38 -14.74
C ASP A 40 12.58 3.16 -13.66
N LYS A 41 11.86 3.66 -12.65
CA LYS A 41 12.45 4.57 -11.65
C LYS A 41 12.05 4.29 -10.21
N ILE A 42 12.98 4.67 -9.34
CA ILE A 42 12.81 4.65 -7.90
C ILE A 42 11.62 5.54 -7.53
N THR A 43 10.74 5.00 -6.70
CA THR A 43 9.56 5.66 -6.17
C THR A 43 9.70 5.76 -4.66
N ALA A 44 9.43 6.94 -4.11
CA ALA A 44 9.33 7.14 -2.67
C ALA A 44 7.85 7.15 -2.28
N ASP A 45 7.50 6.41 -1.24
CA ASP A 45 6.13 6.24 -0.79
C ASP A 45 5.98 6.68 0.67
N LEU A 46 4.84 7.30 0.98
CA LEU A 46 4.37 7.60 2.31
C LEU A 46 3.00 6.94 2.50
N PHE A 47 2.93 6.02 3.44
CA PHE A 47 1.73 5.25 3.75
C PHE A 47 1.09 5.73 5.04
N TYR A 48 -0.23 5.86 5.01
CA TYR A 48 -1.08 5.93 6.18
C TYR A 48 -2.03 4.74 6.17
N ASN A 49 -2.07 3.98 7.27
CA ASN A 49 -2.93 2.82 7.43
C ASN A 49 -3.81 2.99 8.67
N TYR A 50 -5.11 2.69 8.53
CA TYR A 50 -6.05 2.65 9.63
C TYR A 50 -6.70 1.27 9.75
N SER A 51 -6.41 0.59 10.86
CA SER A 51 -6.91 -0.76 11.15
C SER A 51 -8.34 -0.71 11.69
N ALA A 52 -9.31 -0.62 10.79
CA ALA A 52 -10.73 -0.57 11.13
C ALA A 52 -11.28 -1.92 11.63
N SER A 53 -10.73 -3.04 11.13
CA SER A 53 -11.16 -4.39 11.48
C SER A 53 -10.01 -5.40 11.50
N HIS A 54 -10.31 -6.65 11.90
CA HIS A 54 -9.32 -7.73 11.91
C HIS A 54 -8.88 -8.15 10.50
N SER A 55 -9.72 -7.93 9.48
CA SER A 55 -9.49 -8.39 8.11
C SER A 55 -9.28 -7.26 7.11
N PHE A 56 -9.79 -6.07 7.39
CA PHE A 56 -9.76 -4.93 6.48
C PHE A 56 -9.23 -3.67 7.16
N ASP A 57 -8.31 -3.01 6.47
CA ASP A 57 -7.73 -1.73 6.85
C ASP A 57 -7.98 -0.70 5.74
N PHE A 58 -8.11 0.57 6.10
CA PHE A 58 -8.03 1.66 5.14
C PHE A 58 -6.56 2.01 4.90
N LEU A 59 -6.19 2.23 3.64
CA LEU A 59 -4.84 2.58 3.23
C LEU A 59 -4.87 3.83 2.35
N ALA A 60 -4.04 4.81 2.70
CA ALA A 60 -3.67 5.93 1.84
C ALA A 60 -2.18 5.82 1.53
N ASN A 61 -1.81 5.88 0.25
CA ASN A 61 -0.43 5.90 -0.22
C ASN A 61 -0.19 7.15 -1.06
N PHE A 62 0.62 8.05 -0.55
CA PHE A 62 1.19 9.14 -1.33
C PHE A 62 2.52 8.68 -1.92
N HIS A 63 2.69 8.78 -3.22
CA HIS A 63 3.92 8.37 -3.89
C HIS A 63 4.46 9.47 -4.79
N TYR A 64 5.78 9.51 -4.86
CA TYR A 64 6.56 10.45 -5.64
C TYR A 64 7.59 9.67 -6.45
N SER A 65 7.63 9.91 -7.75
CA SER A 65 8.62 9.33 -8.65
C SER A 65 9.12 10.36 -9.64
N THR A 66 10.35 10.18 -10.10
CA THR A 66 11.00 11.06 -11.07
C THR A 66 11.44 10.23 -12.25
N HIS A 67 10.98 10.61 -13.43
CA HIS A 67 11.19 9.94 -14.71
C HIS A 67 11.97 10.84 -15.66
N GLU A 68 12.65 10.23 -16.62
CA GLU A 68 13.26 10.96 -17.74
C GLU A 68 12.52 10.60 -19.02
N TYR A 69 12.04 11.61 -19.73
CA TYR A 69 11.32 11.47 -21.00
C TYR A 69 11.91 12.45 -22.01
N ARG A 70 12.50 11.95 -23.10
CA ARG A 70 13.13 12.77 -24.16
C ARG A 70 14.10 13.85 -23.61
N LYS A 71 15.00 13.46 -22.68
CA LYS A 71 15.95 14.36 -21.98
C LYS A 71 15.30 15.43 -21.10
N LYS A 72 14.00 15.28 -20.78
CA LYS A 72 13.28 16.13 -19.83
C LYS A 72 12.96 15.31 -18.59
N LYS A 73 13.21 15.91 -17.44
CA LYS A 73 12.78 15.38 -16.14
C LYS A 73 11.28 15.57 -16.00
N VAL A 74 10.56 14.49 -15.79
CA VAL A 74 9.11 14.46 -15.52
C VAL A 74 8.94 13.95 -14.10
N THR A 75 8.18 14.66 -13.28
CA THR A 75 7.89 14.25 -11.91
C THR A 75 6.45 13.77 -11.85
N ALA A 76 6.25 12.54 -11.37
CA ALA A 76 4.92 12.00 -11.15
C ALA A 76 4.66 11.87 -9.65
N THR A 77 3.67 12.63 -9.18
CA THR A 77 3.09 12.45 -7.85
C THR A 77 1.73 11.81 -7.96
N GLY A 78 1.35 11.05 -6.93
CA GLY A 78 0.02 10.50 -6.85
C GLY A 78 -0.40 10.14 -5.44
N LEU A 79 -1.70 9.96 -5.30
CA LEU A 79 -2.37 9.54 -4.07
C LEU A 79 -3.28 8.37 -4.40
N ALA A 80 -2.99 7.21 -3.81
CA ALA A 80 -3.84 6.03 -3.90
C ALA A 80 -4.56 5.81 -2.57
N LEU A 81 -5.90 5.71 -2.63
CA LEU A 81 -6.77 5.45 -1.48
C LEU A 81 -7.46 4.11 -1.71
N GLY A 82 -7.47 3.24 -0.70
CA GLY A 82 -8.04 1.91 -0.86
C GLY A 82 -8.26 1.13 0.41
N ILE A 83 -8.73 -0.09 0.21
CA ILE A 83 -8.96 -1.09 1.25
C ILE A 83 -7.86 -2.14 1.13
N LYS A 84 -7.21 -2.44 2.25
CA LYS A 84 -6.23 -3.51 2.40
C LYS A 84 -6.92 -4.70 3.08
N ALA A 85 -7.08 -5.78 2.34
CA ALA A 85 -7.63 -7.05 2.82
C ALA A 85 -6.49 -7.98 3.26
N LYS A 86 -6.48 -8.35 4.54
CA LYS A 86 -5.54 -9.32 5.12
C LYS A 86 -6.09 -10.72 4.94
N MET A 87 -5.38 -11.57 4.20
CA MET A 87 -5.84 -12.91 3.82
C MET A 87 -5.64 -13.92 4.95
N PHE A 88 -4.48 -13.84 5.61
CA PHE A 88 -4.10 -14.69 6.72
C PHE A 88 -3.30 -13.86 7.73
N ASN A 89 -3.42 -14.20 9.01
CA ASN A 89 -2.64 -13.57 10.07
C ASN A 89 -1.89 -14.67 10.83
N PHE A 90 -0.56 -14.58 10.82
CA PHE A 90 0.30 -15.47 11.60
C PHE A 90 1.34 -14.63 12.31
N ASP A 91 1.15 -14.45 13.61
CA ASP A 91 1.97 -13.56 14.45
C ASP A 91 2.07 -12.15 13.81
N ASN A 92 3.27 -11.71 13.46
CA ASN A 92 3.53 -10.40 12.85
C ASN A 92 3.44 -10.42 11.31
N PHE A 93 3.28 -11.60 10.70
CA PHE A 93 3.18 -11.75 9.25
C PHE A 93 1.71 -11.80 8.80
N SER A 94 1.39 -11.01 7.78
CA SER A 94 0.06 -11.01 7.19
C SER A 94 0.12 -10.70 5.70
N PRO A 95 -0.01 -11.72 4.83
CA PRO A 95 -0.23 -11.50 3.41
C PRO A 95 -1.50 -10.69 3.20
N PHE A 96 -1.44 -9.74 2.28
CA PHE A 96 -2.55 -8.84 2.01
C PHE A 96 -2.69 -8.54 0.52
N ALA A 97 -3.91 -8.23 0.12
CA ALA A 97 -4.23 -7.62 -1.15
C ALA A 97 -4.79 -6.22 -0.91
N THR A 98 -4.61 -5.31 -1.85
CA THR A 98 -5.19 -3.97 -1.79
C THR A 98 -5.99 -3.69 -3.06
N GLY A 99 -7.05 -2.89 -2.91
CA GLY A 99 -7.85 -2.41 -4.04
C GLY A 99 -8.41 -1.03 -3.71
N GLY A 100 -8.52 -0.17 -4.72
CA GLY A 100 -8.94 1.22 -4.52
C GLY A 100 -8.77 2.09 -5.75
N LEU A 101 -8.72 3.40 -5.51
CA LEU A 101 -8.62 4.43 -6.54
C LEU A 101 -7.30 5.20 -6.38
N GLY A 102 -6.65 5.51 -7.49
CA GLY A 102 -5.43 6.31 -7.54
C GLY A 102 -5.63 7.57 -8.38
N PHE A 103 -5.15 8.69 -7.85
CA PHE A 103 -5.13 9.98 -8.53
C PHE A 103 -3.68 10.38 -8.79
N TYR A 104 -3.35 10.69 -10.04
CA TYR A 104 -1.98 10.93 -10.48
C TYR A 104 -1.89 12.30 -11.17
N SER A 105 -0.83 13.05 -10.88
CA SER A 105 -0.54 14.35 -11.47
C SER A 105 0.90 14.40 -11.97
N PRO A 106 1.19 13.88 -13.17
CA PRO A 106 2.49 14.04 -13.80
C PRO A 106 2.72 15.50 -14.23
N LYS A 107 3.93 16.01 -14.01
CA LYS A 107 4.36 17.38 -14.36
C LYS A 107 5.74 17.39 -15.01
#